data_AF-A0A0M6Z752-F1
#
_entry.id   AF-A0A0M6Z752-F1
#
_cell.length_a   1.000
_cell.length_b   1.000
_cell.length_c   1.000
_cell.angle_alpha   90.00
_cell.angle_beta   90.00
_cell.angle_gamma   90.00
#
_symmetry.space_group_name_H-M   'P 1'
#
loop_
_entity.id
_entity.type
_entity.pdbx_description
1 polymer ?
#
loop_
_entity_poly.entity_id
_entity_poly.type
_entity_poly.pdbx_seq_one_letter_code
_entity_poly.pdbx_strand_id
1 'polypeptide(L)' 'MTPASTVTSISRTAEQRAQDVVHRIVSQAEPIPVNDGGGHKLDMQILYEEVVAALRETIDDLAFCSESNPS' A
#
# COMPACT_ATOMS: atom_id res chain seq x y z
N MET A 1 -26.17 -10.11 -20.60
CA MET A 1 -24.95 -10.89 -20.30
C MET A 1 -23.78 -10.18 -20.93
N THR A 2 -23.12 -9.32 -20.16
CA THR A 2 -21.86 -8.67 -20.56
C THR A 2 -20.72 -9.66 -20.29
N PRO A 3 -19.75 -9.81 -21.21
CA PRO A 3 -18.70 -10.81 -21.06
C PRO A 3 -17.88 -10.45 -19.83
N ALA A 4 -17.54 -11.47 -19.05
CA ALA A 4 -16.62 -11.37 -17.92
C ALA A 4 -15.41 -10.58 -18.38
N SER A 5 -15.30 -9.33 -17.91
CA SER A 5 -14.09 -8.55 -18.06
C SER A 5 -12.99 -9.43 -17.50
N THR A 6 -12.12 -9.90 -18.38
CA THR A 6 -10.87 -10.55 -18.04
C THR A 6 -10.23 -9.62 -17.03
N VAL A 7 -10.36 -9.95 -15.74
CA VAL A 7 -9.67 -9.26 -14.68
C VAL A 7 -8.25 -9.69 -14.90
N THR A 8 -7.56 -8.98 -15.79
CA THR A 8 -6.11 -8.91 -15.79
C THR A 8 -5.80 -8.21 -14.49
N SER A 9 -5.88 -8.95 -13.38
CA SER A 9 -5.20 -8.62 -12.15
C SER A 9 -3.73 -8.66 -12.53
N ILE A 10 -3.25 -7.57 -13.12
CA ILE A 10 -1.86 -7.21 -13.04
C ILE A 10 -1.67 -6.99 -11.55
N SER A 11 -1.41 -8.09 -10.84
CA SER A 11 -1.20 -8.09 -9.40
C SER A 11 -0.05 -7.13 -9.19
N ARG A 12 -0.35 -5.93 -8.67
CA ARG A 12 0.67 -4.93 -8.37
C ARG A 12 1.74 -5.63 -7.56
N THR A 13 3.00 -5.44 -7.93
CA THR A 13 4.08 -6.06 -7.16
C THR A 13 4.03 -5.52 -5.72
N ALA A 14 4.52 -6.31 -4.76
CA ALA A 14 4.62 -5.85 -3.37
C ALA A 14 5.37 -4.51 -3.25
N GLU A 15 6.37 -4.31 -4.12
CA GLU A 15 7.13 -3.06 -4.24
C GLU A 15 6.26 -1.87 -4.71
N GLN A 16 5.42 -2.04 -5.73
CA GLN A 16 4.51 -1.00 -6.20
C GLN A 16 3.52 -0.59 -5.11
N ARG A 17 3.01 -1.57 -4.34
CA ARG A 17 2.10 -1.29 -3.22
C ARG A 17 2.80 -0.55 -2.09
N ALA A 18 4.04 -0.92 -1.77
CA ALA A 18 4.85 -0.21 -0.79
C ALA A 18 5.10 1.25 -1.22
N GLN A 19 5.39 1.48 -2.51
CA GLN A 19 5.54 2.84 -3.07
C GLN A 19 4.25 3.66 -2.95
N ASP A 20 3.08 3.06 -3.24
CA ASP A 20 1.78 3.72 -3.11
C ASP A 20 1.49 4.16 -1.67
N VAL A 21 1.80 3.30 -0.69
CA VAL A 21 1.64 3.59 0.75
C VAL A 21 2.53 4.76 1.16
N VAL A 22 3.82 4.72 0.80
CA VAL A 22 4.76 5.81 1.08
C VAL A 22 4.31 7.11 0.45
N HIS A 23 3.85 7.07 -0.81
CA HIS A 23 3.35 8.25 -1.50
C HIS A 23 2.13 8.86 -0.78
N ARG A 24 1.17 8.05 -0.34
CA ARG A 24 0.00 8.53 0.42
C ARG A 24 0.41 9.18 1.73
N ILE A 25 1.34 8.58 2.47
CA ILE A 25 1.84 9.12 3.74
C ILE A 25 2.50 10.49 3.50
N VAL A 26 3.40 10.58 2.51
CA VAL A 26 4.11 11.84 2.20
C VAL A 26 3.15 12.91 1.70
N SER A 27 2.12 12.56 0.92
CA SER A 27 1.15 13.53 0.40
C SER A 27 0.29 14.22 1.47
N GLN A 28 0.13 13.58 2.63
CA GLN A 28 -0.63 14.09 3.76
C GLN A 28 0.25 14.82 4.78
N ALA A 29 1.57 14.66 4.66
CA ALA A 29 2.53 15.15 5.63
C ALA A 29 2.88 16.62 5.37
N GLU A 30 2.94 17.43 6.44
CA GLU A 30 3.32 18.85 6.34
C GLU A 30 4.81 18.95 5.95
N PRO A 31 5.18 19.69 4.89
CA PRO A 31 6.58 19.81 4.50
C PRO A 31 7.37 20.62 5.54
N ILE A 32 8.60 20.17 5.83
CA ILE A 32 9.55 20.88 6.68
C ILE A 32 10.43 21.76 5.77
N PRO A 33 10.61 23.05 6.07
CA PRO A 33 11.48 23.92 5.29
C PRO A 33 12.90 23.35 5.18
N VAL A 34 13.53 23.51 4.01
CA VAL A 34 14.89 23.01 3.76
C VAL A 34 15.92 23.59 4.75
N ASN A 35 15.72 24.83 5.18
CA ASN A 35 16.57 25.48 6.17
C ASN A 35 16.48 24.84 7.57
N ASP A 36 15.41 24.09 7.84
CA ASP A 36 15.17 23.39 9.12
C ASP A 36 15.49 21.89 9.03
N GLY A 37 16.17 21.46 7.96
CA GLY A 37 16.56 20.06 7.71
C GLY A 37 15.77 19.35 6.61
N GLY A 38 14.70 19.97 6.12
CA GLY A 38 13.87 19.42 5.03
C GLY A 38 13.06 18.17 5.42
N GLY A 39 12.31 17.64 4.46
CA GLY A 39 11.48 16.45 4.64
C GLY A 39 10.01 16.79 4.91
N HIS A 40 9.29 15.87 5.55
CA HIS A 40 7.88 16.04 5.92
C HIS A 40 7.64 15.58 7.35
N LYS A 41 6.80 16.29 8.09
CA LYS A 41 6.31 15.89 9.40
C LYS A 41 5.41 14.68 9.25
N LEU A 42 5.85 13.55 9.80
CA LEU A 42 5.05 12.35 9.86
C LEU A 42 4.16 12.40 11.10
N ASP A 43 2.86 12.31 10.87
CA ASP A 43 1.92 11.94 11.92
C ASP A 43 2.10 10.44 12.22
N MET A 44 2.57 10.13 13.43
CA MET A 44 2.87 8.74 13.83
C MET A 44 1.62 7.86 13.88
N GLN A 45 0.44 8.43 14.11
CA GLN A 45 -0.81 7.69 14.11
C GLN A 45 -1.22 7.30 12.68
N ILE A 46 -1.18 8.27 11.75
CA ILE A 46 -1.48 8.00 10.33
C ILE A 46 -0.47 7.00 9.75
N LEU A 47 0.82 7.16 10.07
CA LEU A 47 1.86 6.23 9.65
C LEU A 47 1.58 4.81 10.15
N TYR A 48 1.22 4.66 11.42
CA TYR A 48 0.90 3.38 12.01
C TYR A 48 -0.29 2.72 11.30
N GLU A 49 -1.36 3.47 11.06
CA GLU A 49 -2.57 2.99 10.40
C GLU A 49 -2.29 2.51 8.97
N GLU A 50 -1.53 3.28 8.18
CA GLU A 50 -1.15 2.89 6.81
C GLU A 50 -0.24 1.64 6.78
N VAL A 51 0.70 1.52 7.72
CA VAL A 51 1.56 0.33 7.83
C VAL A 51 0.76 -0.92 8.20
N VAL A 52 -0.16 -0.80 9.16
CA VAL A 52 -1.03 -1.92 9.56
C VAL A 52 -1.96 -2.32 8.42
N ALA A 53 -2.53 -1.35 7.69
CA ALA A 53 -3.36 -1.61 6.53
C ALA A 53 -2.58 -2.35 5.43
N ALA A 54 -1.38 -1.89 5.09
CA ALA A 54 -0.52 -2.52 4.09
C ALA A 54 -0.08 -3.94 4.50
N LEU A 55 0.19 -4.15 5.79
CA LEU A 55 0.52 -5.47 6.33
C LEU A 55 -0.67 -6.43 6.20
N ARG A 56 -1.88 -5.96 6.55
CA ARG A 56 -3.10 -6.76 6.45
C ARG A 56 -3.39 -7.16 5.01
N GLU A 57 -3.29 -6.23 4.07
CA GLU A 57 -3.45 -6.52 2.63
C GLU A 57 -2.44 -7.59 2.16
N THR A 58 -1.20 -7.53 2.66
CA THR A 58 -0.17 -8.54 2.34
C THR A 58 -0.51 -9.92 2.93
N ILE A 59 -1.06 -9.97 4.13
CA ILE A 59 -1.50 -11.23 4.76
C ILE A 59 -2.69 -11.81 3.99
N ASP A 60 -3.66 -10.97 3.61
CA ASP A 60 -4.84 -11.38 2.84
C ASP A 60 -4.42 -11.93 1.46
N ASP A 61 -3.46 -11.29 0.78
CA ASP A 61 -2.86 -11.78 -0.47
C ASP A 61 -2.22 -13.18 -0.32
N LEU A 62 -1.46 -13.39 0.77
CA LEU A 62 -0.81 -14.68 1.05
C LEU A 62 -1.83 -15.77 1.35
N ALA A 63 -2.87 -15.46 2.12
CA ALA A 63 -3.96 -16.38 2.42
C ALA A 63 -4.69 -16.79 1.13
N PHE A 64 -5.03 -15.83 0.26
CA PHE A 64 -5.67 -16.09 -1.02
C PHE A 64 -4.80 -16.97 -1.95
N CYS A 65 -3.49 -16.72 -2.02
CA CYS A 65 -2.58 -17.55 -2.79
C CYS A 65 -2.51 -18.99 -2.25
N SER A 66 -2.62 -19.18 -0.93
CA SER A 66 -2.59 -20.52 -0.30
C SER A 66 -3.86 -21.36 -0.55
N GLU A 67 -5.01 -20.72 -0.75
CA GLU A 67 -6.28 -21.41 -1.07
C GLU A 67 -6.41 -21.78 -2.56
N SER A 68 -5.63 -21.15 -3.44
CA SER A 68 -5.71 -21.35 -4.89
C SER A 68 -5.04 -22.61 -5.45
N ASN A 69 -4.66 -23.56 -4.58
CA ASN A 69 -4.10 -24.85 -4.97
C ASN A 69 -5.14 -25.97 -4.76
N PRO A 70 -6.05 -26.21 -5.72
CA PRO A 70 -6.94 -27.38 -5.65
C PRO A 70 -6.10 -28.64 -5.86
N SER A 71 -6.28 -29.61 -4.96
CA SER A 71 -5.74 -30.98 -5.10
C SER A 71 -6.26 -31.69 -6.34
#